data_AF-A0A4P7SWC0-F1
#
_entry.id   AF-A0A4P7SWC0-F1
#
_cell.length_a   1.000
_cell.length_b   1.000
_cell.length_c   1.000
_cell.angle_alpha   90.00
_cell.angle_beta   90.00
_cell.angle_gamma   90.00
#
_symmetry.space_group_name_H-M   'P 1'
#
loop_
_entity.id
_entity.type
_entity.pdbx_description
1 polymer ?
#
loop_
_entity_poly.entity_id
_entity_poly.type
_entity_poly.pdbx_seq_one_letter_code
_entity_poly.pdbx_strand_id
1 'polypeptide(L)'
;MTLPASLPQDSHVPDYFVRRADGSAVVIDVRPDFRVKPADQNVFDATAQLCSSVAWGYQRLGGLSAVYLANLRWLAGYRHPRCSHEPMATLLTDVLSNGPASIRGLAAAAAADPVIVLPTVFHLLWKQRICGDLKHRILHMDTRVELGAAP
;
A
#
# COMPACT_ATOMS: atom_id res chain seq x y z
N MET A 1 21.44 11.56 -26.68
CA MET A 1 20.42 10.67 -26.10
C MET A 1 20.12 9.62 -27.15
N THR A 2 20.39 8.35 -26.88
CA THR A 2 20.28 7.30 -27.90
C THR A 2 19.36 6.23 -27.35
N LEU A 3 18.10 6.27 -27.77
CA LEU A 3 17.17 5.17 -27.56
C LEU A 3 17.67 3.95 -28.35
N PRO A 4 17.39 2.73 -27.88
CA PRO A 4 17.72 1.53 -28.66
C PRO A 4 17.06 1.60 -30.05
N ALA A 5 17.75 1.04 -31.05
CA ALA A 5 17.34 1.11 -32.46
C ALA A 5 15.91 0.56 -32.72
N SER A 6 15.45 -0.36 -31.87
CA SER A 6 14.07 -0.84 -31.84
C SER A 6 13.70 -1.25 -30.42
N LEU A 7 12.51 -0.87 -29.97
CA LEU A 7 11.88 -1.43 -28.79
C LEU A 7 11.01 -2.63 -29.19
N PRO A 8 10.72 -3.56 -28.27
CA PRO A 8 9.83 -4.69 -28.54
C PRO A 8 8.38 -4.29 -28.84
N GLN A 9 8.01 -3.03 -28.58
CA GLN A 9 6.68 -2.46 -28.81
C GLN A 9 6.77 -0.98 -29.20
N ASP A 10 5.80 -0.52 -29.99
CA ASP A 10 5.74 0.85 -30.52
C ASP A 10 4.96 1.81 -29.60
N SER A 11 4.29 1.27 -28.57
CA SER A 11 3.60 2.06 -27.55
C SER A 11 3.78 1.42 -26.17
N HIS A 12 3.82 2.26 -25.13
CA HIS A 12 3.91 1.87 -23.73
C HIS A 12 2.95 2.73 -22.91
N VAL A 13 2.11 2.10 -22.10
CA VAL A 13 1.20 2.80 -21.16
C VAL A 13 1.67 2.48 -19.75
N PRO A 14 2.11 3.48 -18.97
CA PRO A 14 2.56 3.24 -17.61
C PRO A 14 1.38 2.96 -16.67
N ASP A 15 1.66 2.26 -15.56
CA ASP A 15 0.63 1.96 -14.56
C ASP A 15 0.15 3.22 -13.82
N TYR A 16 1.06 4.14 -13.51
CA TYR A 16 0.72 5.39 -12.84
C TYR A 16 1.53 6.59 -13.36
N PHE A 17 0.86 7.75 -13.33
CA PHE A 17 1.49 9.06 -13.38
C PHE A 17 1.16 9.81 -12.10
N VAL A 18 2.17 10.24 -11.36
CA VAL A 18 2.03 10.86 -10.05
C VAL A 18 2.53 12.29 -10.08
N ARG A 19 1.70 13.23 -9.60
CA ARG A 19 2.12 14.60 -9.29
C ARG A 19 2.42 14.70 -7.80
N ARG A 20 3.63 15.11 -7.46
CA ARG A 20 4.05 15.31 -6.07
C ARG A 20 3.68 16.72 -5.59
N ALA A 21 3.62 16.90 -4.28
CA ALA A 21 3.28 18.18 -3.66
C ALA A 21 4.29 19.31 -3.99
N ASP A 22 5.55 18.94 -4.22
CA ASP A 22 6.60 19.86 -4.69
C ASP A 22 6.47 20.25 -6.17
N GLY A 23 5.43 19.77 -6.86
CA GLY A 23 5.19 20.05 -8.26
C GLY A 23 5.98 19.17 -9.23
N SER A 24 6.82 18.25 -8.77
CA SER A 24 7.49 17.28 -9.65
C SER A 24 6.53 16.18 -10.11
N ALA A 25 6.82 15.56 -11.25
CA ALA A 25 6.05 14.47 -11.82
C ALA A 25 6.89 13.19 -11.90
N VAL A 26 6.26 12.04 -11.67
CA VAL A 26 6.90 10.73 -11.74
C VAL A 26 6.00 9.74 -12.48
N VAL A 27 6.58 9.06 -13.46
CA VAL A 27 5.97 7.89 -14.11
C VAL A 27 6.37 6.63 -13.35
N ILE A 28 5.41 5.76 -13.07
CA ILE A 28 5.62 4.52 -12.32
C ILE A 28 5.10 3.32 -13.09
N ASP A 29 5.96 2.32 -13.29
CA ASP A 29 5.61 0.99 -13.76
C ASP A 29 5.66 -0.03 -12.61
N VAL A 30 4.71 -0.95 -12.55
CA VAL A 30 4.62 -2.02 -11.55
C VAL A 30 4.88 -3.36 -12.22
N ARG A 31 6.08 -3.90 -12.00
CA ARG A 31 6.47 -5.20 -12.57
C ARG A 31 7.26 -5.98 -11.54
N PRO A 32 6.75 -7.12 -11.02
CA PRO A 32 7.52 -7.99 -10.14
C PRO A 32 8.84 -8.41 -10.77
N ASP A 33 9.91 -8.46 -9.99
CA ASP A 33 11.27 -8.65 -10.52
C ASP A 33 11.42 -9.96 -11.31
N PHE A 34 10.78 -11.04 -10.84
CA PHE A 34 10.78 -12.34 -11.52
C PHE A 34 10.02 -12.37 -12.86
N ARG A 35 9.31 -11.29 -13.21
CA ARG A 35 8.60 -11.14 -14.51
C ARG A 35 9.28 -10.15 -15.45
N VAL A 36 10.44 -9.60 -15.08
CA VAL A 36 11.21 -8.70 -15.93
C VAL A 36 12.08 -9.54 -16.87
N LYS A 37 11.80 -9.45 -18.17
CA LYS A 37 12.63 -10.04 -19.23
C LYS A 37 13.63 -8.99 -19.75
N PRO A 38 14.73 -9.39 -20.43
CA PRO A 38 15.68 -8.44 -21.01
C PRO A 38 15.02 -7.39 -21.94
N ALA A 39 14.02 -7.80 -22.71
CA ALA A 39 13.27 -6.87 -23.56
C ALA A 39 12.43 -5.85 -22.77
N ASP A 40 11.91 -6.23 -21.59
CA ASP A 40 11.19 -5.31 -20.70
C ASP A 40 12.14 -4.22 -20.17
N GLN A 41 13.41 -4.57 -19.89
CA GLN A 41 14.42 -3.62 -19.42
C GLN A 41 14.67 -2.50 -20.44
N ASN A 42 14.74 -2.84 -21.74
CA ASN A 42 14.91 -1.83 -22.78
C ASN A 42 13.74 -0.83 -22.82
N VAL A 43 12.51 -1.30 -22.58
CA VAL A 43 11.32 -0.43 -22.50
C VAL A 43 11.41 0.47 -21.27
N PHE A 44 11.79 -0.07 -20.10
CA PHE A 44 11.96 0.72 -18.88
C PHE A 44 13.05 1.79 -19.03
N ASP A 45 14.19 1.45 -19.63
CA ASP A 45 15.30 2.37 -19.84
C ASP A 45 14.90 3.48 -20.83
N ALA A 46 14.21 3.13 -21.92
CA ALA A 46 13.67 4.11 -22.86
C ALA A 46 12.64 5.05 -22.20
N THR A 47 11.75 4.49 -21.37
CA THR A 47 10.75 5.27 -20.62
C THR A 47 11.43 6.23 -19.64
N ALA A 48 12.46 5.77 -18.93
CA ALA A 48 13.24 6.59 -18.01
C ALA A 48 13.96 7.76 -18.71
N GLN A 49 14.55 7.49 -19.88
CA GLN A 49 15.19 8.53 -20.70
C GLN A 49 14.18 9.55 -21.20
N LEU A 50 13.01 9.11 -21.68
CA LEU A 50 11.95 10.00 -22.15
C LEU A 50 11.42 10.88 -21.00
N CYS A 51 11.16 10.30 -19.83
CA CYS A 51 10.76 11.05 -18.64
C CYS A 51 11.80 12.12 -18.27
N SER A 52 13.08 11.73 -18.25
CA SER A 52 14.18 12.65 -17.92
C SER A 52 14.27 13.82 -18.91
N SER A 53 13.96 13.60 -20.20
CA SER A 53 13.99 14.64 -21.24
C SER A 53 12.98 15.78 -21.00
N VAL A 54 11.93 15.51 -20.22
CA VAL A 54 10.88 16.47 -19.83
C VAL A 54 10.92 16.78 -18.32
N ALA A 55 12.06 16.53 -17.66
CA ALA A 55 12.28 16.73 -16.23
C ALA A 55 11.30 15.96 -15.32
N TRP A 56 10.81 14.80 -15.78
CA TRP A 56 10.02 13.87 -14.97
C TRP A 56 10.90 12.78 -14.39
N GLY A 57 10.55 12.31 -13.20
CA GLY A 57 11.11 11.09 -12.63
C GLY A 57 10.52 9.84 -13.26
N TYR A 58 11.26 8.74 -13.18
CA TYR A 58 10.78 7.41 -13.52
C TYR A 58 11.11 6.44 -12.38
N GLN A 59 10.18 5.54 -12.05
CA GLN A 59 10.40 4.50 -11.06
C GLN A 59 9.71 3.21 -11.48
N ARG A 60 10.44 2.09 -11.45
CA ARG A 60 9.83 0.76 -11.50
C ARG A 60 9.64 0.24 -10.08
N LEU A 61 8.40 -0.10 -9.72
CA LEU A 61 8.09 -0.81 -8.50
C LEU A 61 8.17 -2.32 -8.75
N GLY A 62 9.07 -2.97 -8.03
CA GLY A 62 9.26 -4.42 -8.03
C GLY A 62 8.21 -5.15 -7.19
N GLY A 63 8.56 -6.37 -6.78
CA GLY A 63 7.71 -7.15 -5.88
C GLY A 63 7.60 -6.51 -4.49
N LEU A 64 6.48 -6.76 -3.80
CA LEU A 64 6.37 -6.49 -2.37
C LEU A 64 7.14 -7.57 -1.58
N SER A 65 7.66 -7.22 -0.40
CA SER A 65 8.27 -8.21 0.50
C SER A 65 7.24 -9.32 0.83
N ALA A 66 7.72 -10.54 1.06
CA ALA A 66 6.84 -11.68 1.34
C ALA A 66 5.94 -11.43 2.57
N VAL A 67 6.49 -10.77 3.60
CA VAL A 67 5.77 -10.37 4.81
C VAL A 67 4.65 -9.37 4.49
N TYR A 68 4.97 -8.30 3.75
CA TYR A 68 3.98 -7.29 3.40
C TYR A 68 2.87 -7.86 2.51
N LEU A 69 3.24 -8.69 1.54
CA LEU A 69 2.28 -9.36 0.66
C LEU A 69 1.35 -10.32 1.44
N ALA A 70 1.86 -11.07 2.41
CA ALA A 70 1.05 -11.94 3.25
C ALA A 70 0.02 -11.15 4.08
N ASN A 71 0.47 -10.05 4.71
CA ASN A 71 -0.40 -9.16 5.48
C ASN A 71 -1.48 -8.50 4.61
N LEU A 72 -1.10 -8.00 3.43
CA LEU A 72 -2.07 -7.43 2.49
C LEU A 72 -3.10 -8.45 2.00
N ARG A 73 -2.68 -9.70 1.74
CA ARG A 73 -3.61 -10.79 1.36
C ARG A 73 -4.59 -11.11 2.47
N TRP A 74 -4.13 -11.12 3.73
CA TRP A 74 -5.01 -11.27 4.88
C TRP A 74 -6.01 -10.11 4.98
N LEU A 75 -5.51 -8.87 4.97
CA LEU A 75 -6.36 -7.67 5.09
C LEU A 75 -7.34 -7.53 3.91
N ALA A 76 -7.01 -8.03 2.73
CA ALA A 76 -7.91 -8.04 1.58
C ALA A 76 -9.22 -8.81 1.85
N GLY A 77 -9.23 -9.76 2.79
CA GLY A 77 -10.44 -10.43 3.26
C GLY A 77 -11.44 -9.50 3.98
N TYR A 78 -10.96 -8.35 4.46
CA TYR A 78 -11.71 -7.36 5.23
C TYR A 78 -12.01 -6.09 4.44
N ARG A 79 -11.73 -6.04 3.14
CA ARG A 79 -11.98 -4.86 2.29
C ARG A 79 -13.45 -4.50 2.09
N HIS A 80 -14.35 -5.47 2.30
CA HIS A 80 -15.77 -5.33 2.02
C HIS A 80 -16.48 -4.46 3.09
N PRO A 81 -17.45 -3.59 2.71
CA PRO A 81 -18.18 -2.75 3.66
C PRO A 81 -18.88 -3.50 4.80
N ARG A 82 -19.16 -4.81 4.65
CA ARG A 82 -19.70 -5.68 5.72
C ARG A 82 -18.79 -5.79 6.95
N CYS A 83 -17.50 -5.51 6.80
CA CYS A 83 -16.54 -5.47 7.89
C CYS A 83 -16.44 -4.06 8.51
N SER A 84 -17.13 -3.07 7.94
CA SER A 84 -17.26 -1.74 8.53
C SER A 84 -18.43 -1.73 9.50
N HIS A 85 -18.15 -1.32 10.73
CA HIS A 85 -19.16 -1.09 11.76
C HIS A 85 -18.88 0.26 12.41
N GLU A 86 -19.50 1.33 11.92
CA GLU A 86 -19.08 2.69 12.31
C GLU A 86 -19.15 2.99 13.81
N PRO A 87 -20.17 2.55 14.58
CA PRO A 87 -20.13 2.74 16.03
C PRO A 87 -18.90 2.10 16.69
N MET A 88 -18.44 0.98 16.15
CA MET A 88 -17.24 0.29 16.64
C MET A 88 -15.98 0.99 16.14
N ALA A 89 -15.97 1.47 14.90
CA ALA A 89 -14.86 2.23 14.35
C ALA A 89 -14.60 3.50 15.16
N THR A 90 -15.65 4.27 15.47
CA THR A 90 -15.57 5.47 16.32
C THR A 90 -14.98 5.13 17.68
N LEU A 91 -15.51 4.11 18.35
CA LEU A 91 -15.01 3.69 19.65
C LEU A 91 -13.53 3.30 19.60
N LEU A 92 -13.12 2.52 18.59
CA LEU A 92 -11.73 2.09 18.44
C LEU A 92 -10.79 3.27 18.14
N THR A 93 -11.23 4.24 17.33
CA THR A 93 -10.45 5.45 17.07
C THR A 93 -10.36 6.35 18.29
N ASP A 94 -11.41 6.42 19.11
CA ASP A 94 -11.41 7.16 20.37
C ASP A 94 -10.42 6.54 21.36
N VAL A 95 -10.36 5.20 21.44
CA VAL A 95 -9.33 4.52 22.25
C VAL A 95 -7.92 4.88 21.76
N LEU A 96 -7.68 4.86 20.45
CA LEU A 96 -6.38 5.19 19.85
C LEU A 96 -6.01 6.68 19.95
N SER A 97 -6.98 7.57 20.21
CA SER A 97 -6.69 8.98 20.49
C SER A 97 -5.86 9.17 21.76
N ASN A 98 -5.89 8.19 22.67
CA ASN A 98 -5.07 8.17 23.88
C ASN A 98 -3.66 7.57 23.66
N GLY A 99 -3.36 7.13 22.43
CA GLY A 99 -2.06 6.61 22.02
C GLY A 99 -2.10 5.20 21.40
N PRO A 100 -0.97 4.72 20.88
CA PRO A 100 -0.91 3.43 20.17
C PRO A 100 -1.16 2.23 21.10
N ALA A 101 -1.95 1.27 20.62
CA ALA A 101 -2.31 0.06 21.34
C ALA A 101 -2.07 -1.19 20.48
N SER A 102 -1.97 -2.38 21.09
CA SER A 102 -2.00 -3.63 20.32
C SER A 102 -3.41 -3.93 19.83
N ILE A 103 -3.54 -4.70 18.74
CA ILE A 103 -4.86 -5.19 18.27
C ILE A 103 -5.62 -5.92 19.39
N ARG A 104 -4.92 -6.70 20.22
CA ARG A 104 -5.47 -7.35 21.42
C ARG A 104 -5.97 -6.33 22.44
N GLY A 105 -5.18 -5.31 22.73
CA GLY A 105 -5.53 -4.24 23.66
C GLY A 105 -6.77 -3.48 23.20
N LEU A 106 -6.85 -3.15 21.91
CA LEU A 106 -8.04 -2.55 21.31
C LEU A 106 -9.26 -3.44 21.44
N ALA A 107 -9.10 -4.74 21.16
CA ALA A 107 -10.22 -5.66 21.25
C ALA A 107 -10.73 -5.81 22.69
N ALA A 108 -9.83 -5.81 23.67
CA ALA A 108 -10.18 -5.83 25.08
C ALA A 108 -10.86 -4.53 25.52
N ALA A 109 -10.35 -3.36 25.09
CA ALA A 109 -10.91 -2.05 25.43
C ALA A 109 -12.31 -1.83 24.85
N ALA A 110 -12.60 -2.41 23.69
CA ALA A 110 -13.94 -2.35 23.09
C ALA A 110 -15.02 -3.07 23.89
N ALA A 111 -14.64 -4.05 24.73
CA ALA A 111 -15.55 -4.84 25.57
C ALA A 111 -16.79 -5.38 24.82
N ALA A 112 -16.61 -5.72 23.54
CA ALA A 112 -17.68 -6.14 22.63
C ALA A 112 -17.36 -7.48 21.96
N ASP A 113 -18.33 -8.03 21.25
CA ASP A 113 -18.18 -9.32 20.56
C ASP A 113 -16.98 -9.29 19.57
N PRO A 114 -15.99 -10.20 19.70
CA PRO A 114 -14.87 -10.31 18.78
C PRO A 114 -15.28 -10.44 17.31
N VAL A 115 -16.46 -10.99 17.01
CA VAL A 115 -17.03 -11.12 15.66
C VAL A 115 -17.32 -9.76 15.03
N ILE A 116 -17.55 -8.72 15.82
CA ILE A 116 -17.72 -7.34 15.33
C ILE A 116 -16.40 -6.60 15.39
N VAL A 117 -15.66 -6.74 16.50
CA VAL A 117 -14.45 -5.97 16.79
C VAL A 117 -13.32 -6.28 15.81
N LEU A 118 -12.96 -7.55 15.63
CA LEU A 118 -11.79 -7.90 14.81
C LEU A 118 -11.99 -7.56 13.33
N PRO A 119 -13.14 -7.87 12.69
CA PRO A 119 -13.37 -7.41 11.32
C PRO A 119 -13.32 -5.90 11.18
N THR A 120 -13.79 -5.14 12.17
CA THR A 120 -13.71 -3.67 12.17
C THR A 120 -12.25 -3.21 12.25
N VAL A 121 -11.45 -3.75 13.17
CA VAL A 121 -10.01 -3.41 13.27
C VAL A 121 -9.28 -3.69 11.95
N PHE A 122 -9.47 -4.86 11.35
CA PHE A 122 -8.83 -5.19 10.09
C PHE A 122 -9.37 -4.36 8.91
N HIS A 123 -10.65 -3.97 8.94
CA HIS A 123 -11.21 -3.05 7.96
C HIS A 123 -10.58 -1.66 8.07
N LEU A 124 -10.37 -1.15 9.29
CA LEU A 124 -9.70 0.13 9.53
C LEU A 124 -8.24 0.11 9.06
N LEU A 125 -7.51 -1.00 9.29
CA LEU A 125 -6.16 -1.20 8.74
C LEU A 125 -6.18 -1.21 7.21
N TRP A 126 -7.14 -1.91 6.59
CA TRP A 126 -7.29 -1.93 5.13
C TRP A 126 -7.56 -0.53 4.55
N LYS A 127 -8.40 0.25 5.25
CA LYS A 127 -8.72 1.64 4.88
C LYS A 127 -7.66 2.66 5.29
N GLN A 128 -6.59 2.21 5.96
CA GLN A 128 -5.53 3.06 6.52
C GLN A 128 -6.03 4.13 7.51
N ARG A 129 -7.24 3.95 8.07
CA ARG A 129 -7.76 4.78 9.17
C ARG A 129 -6.99 4.55 10.46
N ILE A 130 -6.44 3.35 10.60
CA ILE A 130 -5.41 3.00 11.57
C ILE A 130 -4.23 2.37 10.81
N CYS A 131 -3.02 2.51 11.34
CA CYS A 131 -1.82 1.97 10.72
C CYS A 131 -1.00 1.15 11.74
N GLY A 132 -0.12 0.29 11.25
CA GLY A 132 0.80 -0.52 12.03
C GLY A 132 1.90 -1.09 11.14
N ASP A 133 2.91 -1.74 11.72
CA ASP A 133 4.00 -2.34 10.93
C ASP A 133 3.51 -3.57 10.16
N LEU A 134 3.16 -3.35 8.89
CA LEU A 134 2.80 -4.42 7.96
C LEU A 134 4.00 -4.91 7.14
N LYS A 135 5.16 -4.24 7.21
CA LYS A 135 6.28 -4.47 6.29
C LYS A 135 7.31 -5.44 6.84
N HIS A 136 7.55 -5.41 8.15
CA HIS A 136 8.65 -6.15 8.76
C HIS A 136 8.20 -7.34 9.61
N ARG A 137 6.93 -7.41 10.02
CA ARG A 137 6.37 -8.51 10.81
C ARG A 137 5.04 -9.01 10.27
N ILE A 138 4.78 -10.31 10.40
CA ILE A 138 3.46 -10.88 10.11
C ILE A 138 2.45 -10.30 11.11
N LEU A 139 1.29 -9.90 10.59
CA LEU A 139 0.21 -9.31 11.38
C LEU A 139 -0.21 -10.29 12.47
N HIS A 140 -0.23 -9.81 13.71
CA HIS A 140 -0.55 -10.59 14.89
C HIS A 140 -1.41 -9.77 15.85
N MET A 141 -2.04 -10.42 16.82
CA MET A 141 -2.83 -9.74 17.85
C MET A 141 -2.00 -8.74 18.68
N ASP A 142 -0.69 -8.90 18.73
CA ASP A 142 0.20 -7.99 19.45
C ASP A 142 0.80 -6.89 18.56
N THR A 143 0.42 -6.85 17.27
CA THR A 143 0.78 -5.74 16.37
C THR A 143 0.26 -4.44 16.97
N ARG A 144 1.19 -3.50 17.20
CA ARG A 144 0.86 -2.14 17.64
C ARG A 144 0.26 -1.38 16.47
N VAL A 145 -0.85 -0.71 16.73
CA VAL A 145 -1.56 0.13 15.78
C VAL A 145 -1.82 1.51 16.39
N GLU A 146 -1.91 2.50 15.52
CA GLU A 146 -2.17 3.89 15.86
C GLU A 146 -3.10 4.52 14.82
N LEU A 147 -3.60 5.72 15.08
CA LEU A 147 -4.40 6.46 14.09
C LEU A 147 -3.58 6.69 12.83
N GLY A 148 -4.18 6.43 11.67
CA GLY A 148 -3.57 6.77 10.40
C GLY A 148 -3.45 8.29 10.26
N ALA A 149 -2.44 8.75 9.52
CA ALA A 149 -2.39 10.14 9.11
C ALA A 149 -3.67 10.46 8.32
N ALA A 150 -4.27 11.63 8.58
CA ALA A 150 -5.34 12.13 7.73
C ALA A 150 -4.82 12.20 6.27
N PRO A 151 -5.66 11.81 5.28
CA PRO A 151 -5.27 11.88 3.87
C PRO A 151 -4.94 13.31 3.42
#